data_AF-A0A3A4NLC1-F1
#
_entry.id   AF-A0A3A4NLC1-F1
#
_cell.length_a   1.000
_cell.length_b   1.000
_cell.length_c   1.000
_cell.angle_alpha   90.00
_cell.angle_beta   90.00
_cell.angle_gamma   90.00
#
_symmetry.space_group_name_H-M   'P 1'
#
loop_
_entity.id
_entity.type
_entity.pdbx_description
1 polymer ?
#
loop_
_entity_poly.entity_id
_entity_poly.type
_entity_poly.pdbx_seq_one_letter_code
_entity_poly.pdbx_strand_id
1 'polypeptide(L)'
;MIGAAAIEQDVLQTNKKPFLQRLFLSAGAALIVMLLSSLAYHNSWKIGSDAAQQLVASISAVILFISIGFGASFVYPFLRKSGAGPAERILASLAVPAVWNVKEMIRVSEFFTFGETLYYGLNQVFLLAVFASLAQMGLLEIIMRWRQNHNQEQKIALFSPIPLISIGLGLVAFYIIMLWGTGVHFFYWYGRLYRLLFF
;
A
#
# COMPACT_ATOMS: atom_id res chain seq x y z
N MET A 1 20.51 37.00 5.09
CA MET A 1 20.27 35.54 5.19
C MET A 1 19.27 35.01 4.15
N ILE A 2 19.03 35.70 3.02
CA ILE A 2 18.08 35.23 1.97
C ILE A 2 18.77 34.30 0.94
N GLY A 3 20.11 34.36 0.81
CA GLY A 3 20.86 33.60 -0.19
C GLY A 3 21.00 32.10 0.09
N ALA A 4 21.18 31.68 1.36
CA ALA A 4 21.45 30.27 1.68
C ALA A 4 20.23 29.36 1.41
N ALA A 5 19.03 29.79 1.79
CA ALA A 5 17.80 29.03 1.55
C ALA A 5 17.41 28.96 0.05
N ALA A 6 17.73 29.99 -0.73
CA ALA A 6 17.50 29.99 -2.17
C ALA A 6 18.48 29.04 -2.90
N ILE A 7 19.75 29.04 -2.49
CA ILE A 7 20.77 28.13 -3.02
C ILE A 7 20.44 26.67 -2.65
N GLU A 8 19.96 26.41 -1.43
CA GLU A 8 19.60 25.06 -0.99
C GLU A 8 18.36 24.52 -1.73
N GLN A 9 17.37 25.37 -2.03
CA GLN A 9 16.24 24.98 -2.88
C GLN A 9 16.66 24.71 -4.34
N ASP A 10 17.63 25.46 -4.87
CA ASP A 10 18.14 25.26 -6.23
C ASP A 10 19.01 23.98 -6.33
N VAL A 11 19.77 23.67 -5.29
CA VAL A 11 20.52 22.39 -5.14
C VAL A 11 19.56 21.19 -4.98
N LEU A 12 18.44 21.35 -4.27
CA LEU A 12 17.41 20.31 -4.14
C LEU A 12 16.60 20.12 -5.43
N GLN A 13 16.44 21.17 -6.25
CA GLN A 13 15.82 21.06 -7.59
C GLN A 13 16.75 20.40 -8.61
N THR A 14 18.06 20.68 -8.56
CA THR A 14 19.07 20.11 -9.45
C THR A 14 19.41 18.64 -9.13
N ASN A 15 19.10 18.14 -7.92
CA ASN A 15 19.32 16.74 -7.52
C ASN A 15 18.03 15.89 -7.48
N LYS A 16 17.04 16.24 -8.30
CA LYS A 16 15.90 15.35 -8.54
C LYS A 16 16.38 14.12 -9.32
N LYS A 17 16.44 12.97 -8.64
CA LYS A 17 16.64 11.68 -9.32
C LYS A 17 15.60 11.52 -10.44
N PRO A 18 15.97 10.94 -11.60
CA PRO A 18 15.03 10.73 -12.70
C PRO A 18 13.84 9.88 -12.25
N PHE A 19 12.65 10.20 -12.79
CA PHE A 19 11.36 9.58 -12.42
C PHE A 19 11.43 8.04 -12.39
N LEU A 20 11.97 7.43 -13.45
CA LEU A 20 12.11 5.97 -13.55
C LEU A 20 12.94 5.39 -12.40
N GLN A 21 14.07 6.02 -12.07
CA GLN A 21 14.92 5.55 -10.99
C GLN A 21 14.20 5.60 -9.64
N ARG A 22 13.43 6.66 -9.38
CA ARG A 22 12.64 6.80 -8.14
C ARG A 22 11.55 5.73 -8.04
N LEU A 23 10.83 5.51 -9.15
CA LEU A 23 9.74 4.54 -9.21
C LEU A 23 10.24 3.10 -9.06
N PHE A 24 11.31 2.73 -9.78
CA PHE A 24 11.90 1.39 -9.71
C PHE A 24 12.49 1.10 -8.33
N LEU A 25 13.22 2.04 -7.73
CA LEU A 25 13.86 1.84 -6.43
C LEU A 25 12.87 1.74 -5.27
N SER A 26 11.69 2.33 -5.38
CA SER A 26 10.70 2.32 -4.31
C SER A 26 9.60 1.30 -4.58
N ALA A 27 8.63 1.65 -5.43
CA ALA A 27 7.51 0.79 -5.77
C ALA A 27 7.97 -0.51 -6.44
N GLY A 28 8.94 -0.44 -7.35
CA GLY A 28 9.52 -1.62 -7.99
C GLY A 28 10.14 -2.60 -6.99
N ALA A 29 10.96 -2.10 -6.05
CA ALA A 29 11.54 -2.92 -4.99
C ALA A 29 10.47 -3.56 -4.10
N ALA A 30 9.47 -2.79 -3.65
CA ALA A 30 8.37 -3.32 -2.83
C ALA A 30 7.55 -4.39 -3.57
N LEU A 31 7.30 -4.18 -4.88
CA LEU A 31 6.63 -5.16 -5.74
C LEU A 31 7.46 -6.43 -5.92
N ILE A 32 8.77 -6.32 -6.14
CA ILE A 32 9.65 -7.49 -6.28
C ILE A 32 9.61 -8.32 -4.99
N VAL A 33 9.72 -7.69 -3.82
CA VAL A 33 9.65 -8.41 -2.54
C VAL A 33 8.30 -9.12 -2.38
N MET A 34 7.19 -8.43 -2.68
CA MET A 34 5.85 -9.03 -2.66
C MET A 34 5.72 -10.21 -3.63
N LEU A 35 6.22 -10.08 -4.87
CA LEU A 35 6.13 -11.13 -5.89
C LEU A 35 6.99 -12.35 -5.53
N LEU A 36 8.24 -12.14 -5.10
CA LEU A 36 9.14 -13.22 -4.72
C LEU A 36 8.63 -13.98 -3.48
N SER A 37 8.17 -13.26 -2.46
CA SER A 37 7.55 -13.87 -1.28
C SER A 37 6.26 -14.61 -1.61
N SER A 38 5.42 -14.06 -2.50
CA SER A 38 4.24 -14.76 -3.03
C SER A 38 4.63 -16.05 -3.74
N LEU A 39 5.65 -16.03 -4.61
CA LEU A 39 6.10 -17.22 -5.33
C LEU A 39 6.64 -18.28 -4.37
N ALA A 40 7.48 -17.89 -3.41
CA ALA A 40 8.04 -18.80 -2.41
C ALA A 40 6.94 -19.42 -1.53
N TYR A 41 5.96 -18.62 -1.09
CA TYR A 41 4.83 -19.09 -0.31
C TYR A 41 4.01 -20.15 -1.07
N HIS A 42 3.59 -19.84 -2.29
CA HIS A 42 2.70 -20.71 -3.08
C HIS A 42 3.42 -21.94 -3.68
N ASN A 43 4.76 -21.95 -3.73
CA ASN A 43 5.53 -23.10 -4.21
C ASN A 43 6.21 -23.89 -3.07
N SER A 44 6.01 -23.49 -1.81
CA SER A 44 6.61 -24.15 -0.65
C SER A 44 6.25 -25.64 -0.55
N TRP A 45 5.07 -26.03 -1.02
CA TRP A 45 4.60 -27.43 -1.06
C TRP A 45 5.50 -28.36 -1.90
N LYS A 46 6.35 -27.83 -2.79
CA LYS A 46 7.30 -28.62 -3.58
C LYS A 46 8.51 -29.07 -2.77
N ILE A 47 8.69 -28.58 -1.54
CA ILE A 47 9.80 -28.95 -0.66
C ILE A 47 9.46 -30.29 0.00
N GLY A 48 10.27 -31.31 -0.23
CA GLY A 48 9.97 -32.68 0.26
C GLY A 48 10.12 -32.90 1.77
N SER A 49 10.58 -31.91 2.53
CA SER A 49 10.68 -31.98 4.00
C SER A 49 9.62 -31.09 4.63
N ASP A 50 8.76 -31.68 5.47
CA ASP A 50 7.65 -30.99 6.13
C ASP A 50 8.12 -29.78 6.95
N ALA A 51 9.19 -29.94 7.74
CA ALA A 51 9.74 -28.87 8.56
C ALA A 51 10.27 -27.71 7.71
N ALA A 52 10.99 -28.02 6.62
CA ALA A 52 11.52 -27.01 5.71
C ALA A 52 10.39 -26.31 4.93
N GLN A 53 9.39 -27.06 4.47
CA GLN A 53 8.18 -26.53 3.83
C GLN A 53 7.50 -25.52 4.76
N GLN A 54 7.20 -25.92 6.00
CA GLN A 54 6.46 -25.09 6.95
C GLN A 54 7.23 -23.82 7.31
N LEU A 55 8.56 -23.93 7.48
CA LEU A 55 9.42 -22.78 7.74
C LEU A 55 9.41 -21.79 6.57
N VAL A 56 9.63 -22.27 5.34
CA VAL A 56 9.63 -21.41 4.14
C VAL A 56 8.26 -20.78 3.92
N ALA A 57 7.18 -21.53 4.06
CA ALA A 57 5.82 -21.01 3.95
C ALA A 57 5.56 -19.91 4.99
N SER A 58 5.92 -20.13 6.25
CA SER A 58 5.67 -19.16 7.33
C SER A 58 6.44 -17.86 7.12
N ILE A 59 7.75 -17.95 6.83
CA ILE A 59 8.58 -16.77 6.58
C ILE A 59 8.09 -16.01 5.35
N SER A 60 7.80 -16.72 4.27
CA SER A 60 7.32 -16.11 3.03
C SER A 60 5.96 -15.44 3.21
N ALA A 61 5.05 -16.06 3.97
CA ALA A 61 3.75 -15.48 4.31
C ALA A 61 3.91 -14.17 5.10
N VAL A 62 4.76 -14.17 6.14
CA VAL A 62 5.00 -12.95 6.94
C VAL A 62 5.56 -11.83 6.07
N ILE A 63 6.57 -12.12 5.24
CA ILE A 63 7.14 -11.12 4.32
C ILE A 63 6.08 -10.62 3.33
N LEU A 64 5.25 -11.51 2.80
CA LEU A 64 4.18 -11.16 1.87
C LEU A 64 3.15 -10.22 2.53
N PHE A 65 2.66 -10.56 3.72
CA PHE A 65 1.69 -9.74 4.45
C PHE A 65 2.27 -8.39 4.84
N ILE A 66 3.54 -8.33 5.27
CA ILE A 66 4.22 -7.06 5.56
C ILE A 66 4.34 -6.23 4.28
N SER A 67 4.70 -6.83 3.17
CA SER A 67 4.85 -6.11 1.89
C SER A 67 3.54 -5.53 1.41
N ILE A 68 2.46 -6.31 1.46
CA ILE A 68 1.11 -5.87 1.07
C ILE A 68 0.58 -4.80 2.04
N GLY A 69 0.65 -5.08 3.35
CA GLY A 69 0.04 -4.24 4.37
C GLY A 69 0.80 -2.96 4.64
N PHE A 70 2.14 -2.96 4.51
CA PHE A 70 3.01 -1.85 4.87
C PHE A 70 3.88 -1.34 3.72
N GLY A 71 3.65 -1.78 2.47
CA GLY A 71 4.42 -1.32 1.31
C GLY A 71 4.38 0.21 1.15
N ALA A 72 3.23 0.82 1.36
CA ALA A 72 3.07 2.29 1.35
C ALA A 72 3.97 2.98 2.39
N SER A 73 4.28 2.31 3.49
CA SER A 73 5.14 2.86 4.55
C SER A 73 6.60 3.02 4.13
N PHE A 74 7.05 2.23 3.15
CA PHE A 74 8.39 2.35 2.57
C PHE A 74 8.40 3.27 1.34
N VAL A 75 7.43 3.09 0.44
CA VAL A 75 7.37 3.80 -0.84
C VAL A 75 7.14 5.30 -0.65
N TYR A 76 6.20 5.69 0.22
CA TYR A 76 5.79 7.08 0.37
C TYR A 76 6.92 8.00 0.88
N PRO A 77 7.65 7.67 1.96
CA PRO A 77 8.75 8.51 2.44
C PRO A 77 9.92 8.59 1.47
N PHE A 78 10.24 7.48 0.80
CA PHE A 78 11.33 7.45 -0.17
C PHE A 78 11.07 8.40 -1.34
N LEU A 79 9.87 8.35 -1.91
CA LEU A 79 9.48 9.22 -3.01
C LEU A 79 9.39 10.68 -2.58
N ARG A 80 8.86 10.98 -1.38
CA ARG A 80 8.84 12.36 -0.85
C ARG A 80 10.24 12.94 -0.72
N LYS A 81 11.18 12.18 -0.13
CA LYS A 81 12.59 12.61 -0.01
C LYS A 81 13.28 12.76 -1.37
N SER A 82 12.83 12.03 -2.38
CA SER A 82 13.36 12.12 -3.74
C SER A 82 12.71 13.23 -4.58
N GLY A 83 11.86 14.07 -3.98
CA GLY A 83 11.23 15.22 -4.64
C GLY A 83 10.01 14.88 -5.51
N ALA A 84 9.39 13.71 -5.33
CA ALA A 84 8.20 13.29 -6.06
C ALA A 84 6.96 14.12 -5.70
N GLY A 85 6.11 14.37 -6.70
CA GLY A 85 4.85 15.09 -6.50
C GLY A 85 3.85 14.31 -5.63
N PRO A 86 2.78 14.95 -5.09
CA PRO A 86 1.77 14.26 -4.29
C PRO A 86 1.11 13.08 -5.03
N ALA A 87 0.69 13.26 -6.29
CA ALA A 87 0.04 12.22 -7.08
C ALA A 87 0.99 11.04 -7.35
N GLU A 88 2.25 11.31 -7.74
CA GLU A 88 3.28 10.29 -7.96
C GLU A 88 3.46 9.41 -6.70
N ARG A 89 3.56 10.04 -5.53
CA ARG A 89 3.69 9.34 -4.25
C ARG A 89 2.49 8.46 -3.92
N ILE A 90 1.28 8.95 -4.15
CA ILE A 90 0.05 8.21 -3.86
C ILE A 90 -0.08 7.01 -4.80
N LEU A 91 0.03 7.23 -6.11
CA LEU A 91 -0.11 6.18 -7.11
C LEU A 91 0.95 5.09 -6.93
N ALA A 92 2.20 5.46 -6.68
CA ALA A 92 3.27 4.50 -6.45
C ALA A 92 3.07 3.68 -5.16
N SER A 93 2.60 4.31 -4.08
CA SER A 93 2.30 3.59 -2.83
C SER A 93 1.11 2.66 -2.95
N LEU A 94 0.16 2.93 -3.85
CA LEU A 94 -0.97 2.06 -4.16
C LEU A 94 -0.62 0.94 -5.14
N ALA A 95 0.58 0.96 -5.74
CA ALA A 95 0.98 -0.04 -6.72
C ALA A 95 1.00 -1.47 -6.13
N VAL A 96 1.51 -1.64 -4.91
CA VAL A 96 1.58 -2.96 -4.25
C VAL A 96 0.19 -3.56 -4.04
N PRO A 97 -0.76 -2.92 -3.33
CA PRO A 97 -2.10 -3.48 -3.17
C PRO A 97 -2.85 -3.63 -4.49
N ALA A 98 -2.64 -2.74 -5.47
CA ALA A 98 -3.27 -2.85 -6.79
C ALA A 98 -2.78 -4.07 -7.57
N VAL A 99 -1.45 -4.27 -7.68
CA VAL A 99 -0.87 -5.42 -8.38
C VAL A 99 -1.24 -6.72 -7.68
N TRP A 100 -1.25 -6.73 -6.34
CA TRP A 100 -1.72 -7.89 -5.59
C TRP A 100 -3.18 -8.22 -5.92
N ASN A 101 -4.07 -7.24 -5.90
CA ASN A 101 -5.48 -7.42 -6.23
C ASN A 101 -5.65 -8.00 -7.65
N VAL A 102 -4.99 -7.41 -8.65
CA VAL A 102 -5.01 -7.91 -10.04
C VAL A 102 -4.50 -9.35 -10.11
N LYS A 103 -3.42 -9.70 -9.41
CA LYS A 103 -2.88 -11.07 -9.36
C LYS A 103 -3.92 -12.06 -8.83
N GLU A 104 -4.63 -11.70 -7.76
CA GLU A 104 -5.66 -12.56 -7.17
C GLU A 104 -6.92 -12.65 -8.06
N MET A 105 -7.29 -11.56 -8.73
CA MET A 105 -8.36 -11.54 -9.74
C MET A 105 -8.05 -12.47 -10.92
N ILE A 106 -6.82 -12.44 -11.44
CA ILE A 106 -6.37 -13.36 -12.50
C ILE A 106 -6.53 -14.81 -12.03
N ARG A 107 -6.10 -15.14 -10.80
CA ARG A 107 -6.24 -16.50 -10.25
C ARG A 107 -7.70 -16.95 -10.20
N VAL A 108 -8.63 -16.10 -9.77
CA VAL A 108 -10.04 -16.51 -9.64
C VAL A 108 -10.79 -16.49 -10.98
N SER A 109 -10.29 -15.77 -11.98
CA SER A 109 -10.89 -15.72 -13.33
C SER A 109 -10.93 -17.07 -14.05
N GLU A 110 -10.17 -18.05 -13.58
CA GLU A 110 -10.24 -19.44 -14.05
C GLU A 110 -11.56 -20.14 -13.68
N PHE A 111 -12.26 -19.64 -12.65
CA PHE A 111 -13.46 -20.27 -12.09
C PHE A 111 -14.73 -19.41 -12.23
N PHE A 112 -14.57 -18.09 -12.32
CA PHE A 112 -15.67 -17.13 -12.26
C PHE A 112 -15.81 -16.36 -13.57
N THR A 113 -17.02 -15.86 -13.85
CA THR A 113 -17.23 -14.95 -14.97
C THR A 113 -16.45 -13.64 -14.78
N PHE A 114 -16.33 -12.85 -15.86
CA PHE A 114 -15.64 -11.56 -15.80
C PHE A 114 -16.26 -10.61 -14.75
N GLY A 115 -17.59 -10.55 -14.67
CA GLY A 115 -18.30 -9.71 -13.70
C GLY A 115 -18.03 -10.14 -12.26
N GLU A 116 -18.08 -11.44 -11.98
CA GLU A 116 -17.78 -11.99 -10.66
C GLU A 116 -16.31 -11.80 -10.27
N THR A 117 -15.40 -11.87 -11.24
CA THR A 117 -13.97 -11.58 -11.03
C THR A 117 -13.75 -10.11 -10.65
N LEU A 118 -14.40 -9.17 -11.34
CA LEU A 118 -14.37 -7.75 -10.96
C LEU A 118 -14.94 -7.54 -9.56
N TYR A 119 -16.03 -8.22 -9.24
CA TYR A 119 -16.65 -8.17 -7.92
C TYR A 119 -15.71 -8.71 -6.84
N TYR A 120 -14.98 -9.80 -7.11
CA TYR A 120 -13.95 -10.34 -6.24
C TYR A 120 -12.85 -9.33 -5.91
N GLY A 121 -12.49 -8.45 -6.85
CA GLY A 121 -11.54 -7.37 -6.60
C GLY A 121 -11.99 -6.35 -5.55
N LEU A 122 -13.28 -6.35 -5.18
CA LEU A 122 -13.87 -5.53 -4.11
C LEU A 122 -14.00 -6.29 -2.79
N ASN A 123 -13.38 -7.47 -2.67
CA ASN A 123 -13.37 -8.24 -1.43
C ASN A 123 -12.78 -7.42 -0.25
N GLN A 124 -13.26 -7.73 0.95
CA GLN A 124 -12.85 -7.10 2.22
C GLN A 124 -11.34 -6.90 2.34
N VAL A 125 -10.53 -7.89 1.97
CA VAL A 125 -9.09 -7.85 2.19
C VAL A 125 -8.41 -6.82 1.25
N PHE A 126 -8.87 -6.71 -0.01
CA PHE A 126 -8.31 -5.75 -0.96
C PHE A 126 -8.68 -4.31 -0.60
N LEU A 127 -9.94 -4.09 -0.23
CA LEU A 127 -10.40 -2.79 0.23
C LEU A 127 -9.60 -2.36 1.47
N LEU A 128 -9.42 -3.27 2.43
CA LEU A 128 -8.66 -2.99 3.63
C LEU A 128 -7.20 -2.61 3.31
N ALA A 129 -6.54 -3.30 2.39
CA ALA A 129 -5.17 -2.98 1.99
C ALA A 129 -5.05 -1.59 1.35
N VAL A 130 -6.01 -1.19 0.51
CA VAL A 130 -6.05 0.14 -0.10
C VAL A 130 -6.28 1.22 0.95
N PHE A 131 -7.29 1.07 1.81
CA PHE A 131 -7.62 2.06 2.84
C PHE A 131 -6.55 2.15 3.92
N ALA A 132 -5.93 1.03 4.32
CA ALA A 132 -4.79 1.03 5.22
C ALA A 132 -3.59 1.77 4.60
N SER A 133 -3.32 1.59 3.31
CA SER A 133 -2.26 2.32 2.60
C SER A 133 -2.52 3.83 2.60
N LEU A 134 -3.77 4.27 2.42
CA LEU A 134 -4.16 5.68 2.52
C LEU A 134 -3.92 6.24 3.93
N ALA A 135 -4.32 5.52 4.98
CA ALA A 135 -4.05 5.95 6.35
C ALA A 135 -2.56 6.02 6.65
N GLN A 136 -1.77 5.04 6.22
CA GLN A 136 -0.31 5.05 6.36
C GLN A 136 0.33 6.26 5.68
N MET A 137 -0.07 6.57 4.45
CA MET A 137 0.42 7.76 3.74
C MET A 137 0.05 9.04 4.47
N GLY A 138 -1.17 9.15 5.00
CA GLY A 138 -1.60 10.30 5.79
C GLY A 138 -0.77 10.46 7.07
N LEU A 139 -0.57 9.38 7.84
CA LEU A 139 0.27 9.39 9.04
C LEU A 139 1.71 9.80 8.71
N LEU A 140 2.29 9.22 7.67
CA LEU A 140 3.65 9.50 7.26
C LEU A 140 3.84 10.92 6.74
N GLU A 141 2.84 11.48 6.04
CA GLU A 141 2.86 12.87 5.61
C GLU A 141 2.92 13.83 6.80
N ILE A 142 2.14 13.57 7.86
CA ILE A 142 2.17 14.33 9.12
C ILE A 142 3.52 14.17 9.81
N ILE A 143 4.02 12.94 9.99
CA ILE A 143 5.30 12.65 10.64
C ILE A 143 6.45 13.38 9.92
N MET A 144 6.46 13.35 8.59
CA MET A 144 7.50 14.02 7.81
C MET A 144 7.40 15.54 7.87
N ARG A 145 6.19 16.13 7.88
CA ARG A 145 6.02 17.58 8.12
C ARG A 145 6.48 17.97 9.52
N TRP A 146 6.18 17.15 10.53
CA TRP A 146 6.64 17.35 11.90
C TRP A 146 8.16 17.37 11.99
N ARG A 147 8.84 16.40 11.35
CA ARG A 147 10.31 16.38 11.27
C ARG A 147 10.88 17.61 10.56
N GLN A 148 10.28 18.05 9.45
CA GLN A 148 10.75 19.24 8.71
C GLN A 148 10.59 20.53 9.53
N ASN A 149 9.46 20.69 10.23
CA ASN A 149 9.23 21.84 11.10
C ASN A 149 10.19 21.84 12.29
N HIS A 150 10.49 20.67 12.86
CA HIS A 150 11.46 20.54 13.95
C HIS A 150 12.87 20.91 13.51
N ASN A 151 13.27 20.53 12.29
CA ASN A 151 14.57 20.86 11.71
C ASN A 151 14.67 22.32 11.20
N GLN A 152 13.63 23.14 11.39
CA GLN A 152 13.55 24.53 10.93
C GLN A 152 13.73 24.72 9.41
N GLU A 153 13.62 23.66 8.61
CA GLU A 153 13.78 23.71 7.16
C GLU A 153 12.68 24.59 6.53
N GLN A 154 11.43 24.44 6.97
CA GLN A 154 10.26 25.24 6.56
C GLN A 154 9.17 25.19 7.63
N LYS A 155 8.35 26.25 7.78
CA LYS A 155 7.12 26.23 8.60
C LYS A 155 5.94 25.74 7.76
N ILE A 156 5.64 24.46 7.82
CA ILE A 156 4.52 23.83 7.10
C ILE A 156 3.40 23.49 8.08
N ALA A 157 2.14 23.72 7.70
CA ALA A 157 1.00 23.27 8.52
C ALA A 157 1.00 21.75 8.67
N LEU A 158 1.11 21.26 9.92
CA LEU A 158 1.12 19.84 10.26
C LEU A 158 -0.22 19.17 9.92
N PHE A 159 -1.31 19.79 10.38
CA PHE A 159 -2.67 19.29 10.23
C PHE A 159 -3.31 19.86 8.97
N SER A 160 -2.93 19.29 7.83
CA SER A 160 -3.59 19.58 6.56
C SER A 160 -4.83 18.68 6.38
N PRO A 161 -5.89 19.17 5.69
CA PRO A 161 -7.10 18.38 5.47
C PRO A 161 -6.84 17.04 4.76
N ILE A 162 -5.95 16.99 3.77
CA ILE A 162 -5.73 15.78 2.96
C ILE A 162 -5.21 14.60 3.81
N PRO A 163 -4.09 14.72 4.56
CA PRO A 163 -3.63 13.64 5.44
C PRO A 163 -4.65 13.19 6.47
N LEU A 164 -5.39 14.14 7.07
CA LEU A 164 -6.42 13.84 8.06
C LEU A 164 -7.58 13.05 7.46
N ILE A 165 -8.05 13.44 6.27
CA ILE A 165 -9.08 12.70 5.54
C ILE A 165 -8.59 11.28 5.21
N SER A 166 -7.34 11.12 4.74
CA SER A 166 -6.79 9.80 4.43
C SER A 166 -6.72 8.88 5.66
N ILE A 167 -6.32 9.43 6.82
CA ILE A 167 -6.32 8.69 8.10
C ILE A 167 -7.74 8.32 8.50
N GLY A 168 -8.66 9.29 8.47
CA GLY A 168 -10.07 9.09 8.81
C GLY A 168 -10.72 8.00 7.94
N LEU A 169 -10.52 8.05 6.63
CA LEU A 169 -11.02 7.03 5.70
C LEU A 169 -10.46 5.64 6.02
N GLY A 170 -9.16 5.53 6.31
CA GLY A 170 -8.58 4.25 6.69
C GLY A 170 -9.10 3.69 8.01
N LEU A 171 -9.29 4.53 9.03
CA LEU A 171 -9.85 4.13 10.32
C LEU A 171 -11.33 3.72 10.20
N VAL A 172 -12.12 4.48 9.44
CA VAL A 172 -13.53 4.15 9.18
C VAL A 172 -13.64 2.84 8.41
N ALA A 173 -12.84 2.65 7.36
CA ALA A 173 -12.80 1.41 6.61
C ALA A 173 -12.38 0.23 7.48
N PHE A 174 -11.33 0.40 8.31
CA PHE A 174 -10.88 -0.62 9.25
C PHE A 174 -12.01 -1.02 10.23
N TYR A 175 -12.72 -0.03 10.77
CA TYR A 175 -13.86 -0.30 11.66
C TYR A 175 -14.97 -1.06 10.94
N ILE A 176 -15.44 -0.57 9.80
CA ILE A 176 -16.58 -1.15 9.07
C ILE A 176 -16.26 -2.55 8.55
N ILE A 177 -15.07 -2.74 7.98
CA ILE A 177 -14.68 -3.98 7.30
C ILE A 177 -14.22 -5.04 8.32
N MET A 178 -13.48 -4.67 9.36
CA MET A 178 -12.83 -5.64 10.26
C MET A 178 -13.46 -5.72 11.65
N LEU A 179 -13.83 -4.58 12.27
CA LEU A 179 -14.25 -4.57 13.68
C LEU A 179 -15.75 -4.73 13.86
N TRP A 180 -16.55 -4.19 12.94
CA TRP A 180 -18.01 -4.19 13.09
C TRP A 180 -18.56 -5.62 13.02
N GLY A 181 -19.04 -6.09 14.18
CA GLY A 181 -19.47 -7.49 14.35
C GLY A 181 -18.35 -8.47 13.97
N THR A 182 -17.11 -8.17 14.35
CA THR A 182 -15.90 -8.96 14.04
C THR A 182 -15.72 -9.24 12.54
N GLY A 183 -16.11 -8.29 11.68
CA GLY A 183 -16.00 -8.36 10.21
C GLY A 183 -17.13 -9.14 9.54
N VAL A 184 -18.00 -9.78 10.32
CA VAL A 184 -19.09 -10.62 9.83
C VAL A 184 -20.14 -9.79 9.09
N HIS A 185 -20.38 -8.54 9.50
CA HIS A 185 -21.36 -7.68 8.83
C HIS A 185 -20.96 -7.33 7.40
N PHE A 186 -19.71 -6.93 7.17
CA PHE A 186 -19.22 -6.66 5.82
C PHE A 186 -19.26 -7.92 4.97
N PHE A 187 -18.84 -9.07 5.53
CA PHE A 187 -18.90 -10.35 4.83
C PHE A 187 -20.32 -10.72 4.37
N TYR A 188 -21.34 -10.59 5.23
CA TYR A 188 -22.73 -10.87 4.85
C TYR A 188 -23.28 -9.86 3.85
N TRP A 189 -22.93 -8.58 4.00
CA TRP A 189 -23.35 -7.55 3.06
C TRP A 189 -22.79 -7.80 1.66
N TYR A 190 -21.49 -8.12 1.59
CA TYR A 190 -20.82 -8.55 0.36
C TYR A 190 -21.49 -9.79 -0.23
N GLY A 191 -21.66 -10.88 0.53
CA GLY A 191 -22.32 -12.10 0.02
C GLY A 191 -23.78 -11.90 -0.41
N ARG A 192 -24.52 -10.96 0.20
CA ARG A 192 -25.88 -10.59 -0.22
C ARG A 192 -25.86 -9.84 -1.54
N LEU A 193 -24.96 -8.87 -1.69
CA LEU A 193 -24.83 -8.10 -2.92
C LEU A 193 -24.37 -8.99 -4.09
N TYR A 194 -23.44 -9.91 -3.85
CA TYR A 194 -23.05 -10.92 -4.83
C TYR A 194 -24.26 -11.71 -5.35
N ARG A 195 -25.08 -12.26 -4.44
CA ARG A 195 -26.29 -13.00 -4.84
C ARG A 195 -27.26 -12.14 -5.64
N LEU A 196 -27.49 -10.90 -5.23
CA LEU A 196 -28.38 -9.98 -5.95
C LEU A 196 -27.92 -9.67 -7.39
N LEU A 197 -26.61 -9.65 -7.63
CA LEU A 197 -26.04 -9.27 -8.93
C LEU A 197 -25.89 -10.46 -9.90
N PHE A 198 -25.72 -11.68 -9.39
CA PHE A 198 -25.33 -12.84 -10.20
C PHE A 198 -26.29 -14.05 -10.11
N PHE A 199 -27.34 -13.99 -9.29
CA PHE A 199 -28.37 -15.04 -9.13
C PHE A 199 -29.78 -14.44 -9.12
#